data_AF-A0A0S6W0G1-F1
#
_entry.id   AF-A0A0S6W0G1-F1
#
_cell.length_a   1.000
_cell.length_b   1.000
_cell.length_c   1.000
_cell.angle_alpha   90.00
_cell.angle_beta   90.00
_cell.angle_gamma   90.00
#
_symmetry.space_group_name_H-M   'P 1'
#
loop_
_entity.id
_entity.type
_entity.pdbx_description
1 polymer ?
#
loop_
_entity_poly.entity_id
_entity_poly.type
_entity_poly.pdbx_seq_one_letter_code
_entity_poly.pdbx_strand_id
1 'polypeptide(L)'
;MNTAAIAKSEIIQELSRIPEEELYIVKRYIDSILEKYPKPLSDQSLKGIWKDVGFEKLIDLEKDVRDVRRELQEIILNRTV
;
A
#
# COMPACT_ATOMS: atom_id res chain seq x y z
N MET A 1 1.13 22.74 -5.30
CA MET A 1 1.32 21.93 -6.53
C MET A 1 2.21 20.75 -6.20
N ASN A 2 1.84 19.52 -6.59
CA ASN A 2 2.67 18.34 -6.36
C ASN A 2 3.73 18.24 -7.47
N THR A 3 4.91 18.78 -7.22
CA THR A 3 6.02 18.87 -8.20
C THR A 3 6.44 17.53 -8.77
N ALA A 4 6.38 16.46 -7.97
CA ALA A 4 6.66 15.10 -8.41
C ALA A 4 5.60 14.56 -9.39
N ALA A 5 4.33 14.94 -9.22
CA ALA A 5 3.26 14.54 -10.13
C ALA A 5 3.41 15.21 -11.50
N ILE A 6 3.83 16.48 -11.53
CA ILE A 6 4.11 17.22 -12.76
C ILE A 6 5.28 16.58 -13.53
N ALA A 7 6.41 16.35 -12.86
CA ALA A 7 7.57 15.71 -13.48
C ALA A 7 7.25 14.30 -14.04
N LYS A 8 6.44 13.51 -13.33
CA LYS A 8 5.99 12.20 -13.84
C LYS A 8 5.13 12.32 -15.09
N SER A 9 4.25 13.32 -15.14
CA SER A 9 3.40 13.56 -16.31
C SER A 9 4.23 13.95 -17.53
N GLU A 10 5.26 14.77 -17.35
CA GLU A 10 6.18 15.17 -18.44
C GLU A 10 6.96 13.96 -18.98
N ILE A 11 7.52 13.13 -18.10
CA ILE A 11 8.23 11.90 -18.48
C ILE A 11 7.31 10.96 -19.29
N ILE A 12 6.06 10.78 -18.89
CA ILE A 12 5.10 9.93 -19.64
C ILE A 12 4.88 10.47 -21.05
N GLN A 13 4.74 11.79 -21.21
CA GLN A 13 4.60 12.40 -22.53
C GLN A 13 5.85 12.20 -23.38
N GLU A 14 7.05 12.32 -22.82
CA GLU A 14 8.30 12.11 -23.54
C GLU A 14 8.50 10.65 -23.94
N LEU A 15 8.16 9.70 -23.08
CA LEU A 15 8.22 8.26 -23.36
C LEU A 15 7.37 7.87 -24.58
N SER A 16 6.26 8.57 -24.83
CA SER A 16 5.39 8.30 -25.99
C SER A 16 6.01 8.67 -27.35
N ARG A 17 7.12 9.42 -27.36
CA ARG A 17 7.83 9.85 -28.56
C ARG A 17 9.05 8.99 -28.88
N ILE A 18 9.35 8.01 -28.05
CA ILE A 18 10.52 7.16 -28.20
C ILE A 18 10.29 6.16 -29.34
N PRO A 19 11.24 6.02 -30.29
CA PRO A 19 11.20 4.98 -31.31
C PRO A 19 11.16 3.57 -30.70
N GLU A 20 10.46 2.64 -31.34
CA GLU A 20 10.25 1.29 -30.81
C GLU A 20 11.56 0.54 -30.54
N GLU A 21 12.56 0.80 -31.37
CA GLU A 21 13.90 0.21 -31.30
C GLU A 21 14.63 0.57 -29.99
N GLU A 22 14.33 1.74 -29.42
CA GLU A 22 14.97 2.30 -28.23
C GLU A 22 14.18 2.01 -26.94
N LEU A 23 12.93 1.55 -27.05
CA LEU A 23 12.09 1.23 -25.89
C LEU A 23 12.74 0.18 -24.98
N TYR A 24 13.44 -0.79 -25.57
CA TYR A 24 14.13 -1.83 -24.81
C TYR A 24 15.26 -1.26 -23.94
N ILE A 25 15.99 -0.26 -24.45
CA ILE A 25 17.09 0.39 -23.74
C ILE A 25 16.53 1.20 -22.56
N VAL A 26 15.47 1.95 -22.80
CA VAL A 26 14.78 2.73 -21.76
C VAL A 26 14.23 1.81 -20.67
N LYS A 27 13.62 0.68 -21.04
CA LYS A 27 13.14 -0.32 -20.08
C LYS A 27 14.27 -0.85 -19.20
N ARG A 28 15.41 -1.27 -19.80
CA ARG A 28 16.56 -1.74 -19.00
C ARG A 28 17.11 -0.68 -18.07
N TYR A 29 17.11 0.58 -18.49
CA TYR A 29 17.55 1.67 -17.63
C TYR A 29 16.61 1.86 -16.44
N ILE A 30 15.30 1.85 -16.67
CA ILE A 30 14.29 1.92 -15.59
C ILE A 30 14.45 0.75 -14.63
N ASP A 31 14.59 -0.47 -15.14
CA ASP A 31 14.81 -1.66 -14.32
C ASP A 31 16.05 -1.51 -13.43
N SER A 32 17.16 -0.99 -13.98
CA SER A 32 18.39 -0.71 -13.22
C SER A 32 18.22 0.32 -12.10
N ILE A 33 17.32 1.30 -12.28
CA ILE A 33 16.99 2.28 -11.23
C ILE A 33 16.18 1.59 -10.13
N LEU A 34 15.20 0.77 -10.50
CA LEU A 34 14.34 0.07 -9.55
C LEU A 34 15.12 -0.96 -8.72
N GLU A 35 16.15 -1.60 -9.29
CA GLU A 35 17.04 -2.49 -8.56
C GLU A 35 17.90 -1.76 -7.52
N LYS A 36 18.32 -0.51 -7.80
CA LYS A 36 19.10 0.31 -6.85
C LYS A 36 18.27 0.80 -5.66
N TYR A 37 16.97 0.96 -5.86
CA TYR A 37 16.02 1.37 -4.83
C TYR A 37 15.02 0.25 -4.61
N PRO A 38 15.44 -0.88 -4.01
CA PRO A 38 14.50 -1.93 -3.67
C PRO A 38 13.39 -1.28 -2.86
N LYS A 39 12.14 -1.45 -3.33
CA LYS A 39 10.99 -1.00 -2.56
C LYS A 39 11.17 -1.53 -1.14
N PRO A 40 11.02 -0.71 -0.09
CA PRO A 40 10.96 -1.26 1.25
C PRO A 40 9.90 -2.36 1.19
N LEU A 41 10.27 -3.58 1.58
CA LEU A 41 9.35 -4.69 1.72
C LEU A 41 8.13 -4.12 2.45
N SER A 42 6.98 -4.06 1.77
CA SER A 42 5.75 -3.53 2.36
C SER A 42 5.22 -4.41 3.50
N ASP A 43 5.95 -5.47 3.85
CA ASP A 43 5.78 -6.27 5.05
C ASP A 43 6.95 -6.02 6.01
N GLN A 44 7.22 -4.75 6.37
CA GLN A 44 7.64 -4.53 7.75
C GLN A 44 6.44 -4.91 8.61
N SER A 45 6.27 -6.21 8.83
CA SER A 45 5.21 -6.73 9.66
C SER A 45 5.33 -6.00 10.98
N LEU A 46 4.25 -5.36 11.42
CA LEU A 46 4.17 -4.81 12.77
C LEU A 46 4.27 -5.93 13.84
N LYS A 47 4.44 -7.21 13.43
CA LYS A 47 4.86 -8.30 14.33
C LYS A 47 6.08 -7.86 15.10
N GLY A 48 5.96 -7.81 16.41
CA GLY A 48 7.03 -7.38 17.29
C GLY A 48 6.81 -6.00 17.93
N ILE A 49 6.17 -5.04 17.25
CA ILE A 49 5.92 -3.71 17.85
C ILE A 49 4.89 -3.82 18.99
N TRP A 50 3.91 -4.70 18.82
CA TRP A 50 2.84 -4.96 19.80
C TRP A 50 2.94 -6.36 20.40
N LYS A 51 4.17 -6.91 20.44
CA LYS A 51 4.42 -8.22 21.03
C LYS A 51 3.92 -8.24 22.47
N ASP A 52 3.16 -9.28 22.80
CA ASP A 52 2.51 -9.48 24.10
C ASP A 52 1.38 -8.48 24.45
N VAL A 53 1.01 -7.55 23.54
CA VAL A 53 -0.12 -6.62 23.71
C VAL A 53 -1.41 -7.16 23.07
N GLY A 54 -1.35 -8.30 22.36
CA GLY A 54 -2.52 -9.02 21.82
C GLY A 54 -2.97 -8.62 20.42
N PHE A 55 -2.44 -7.52 19.87
CA PHE A 55 -2.73 -7.04 18.51
C PHE A 55 -2.17 -7.95 17.40
N GLU A 56 -1.27 -8.87 17.73
CA GLU A 56 -0.70 -9.85 16.79
C GLU A 56 -1.75 -10.83 16.22
N LYS A 57 -2.91 -10.93 16.85
CA LYS A 57 -4.03 -11.76 16.41
C LYS A 57 -4.97 -11.04 15.43
N LEU A 58 -4.86 -9.71 15.28
CA LEU A 58 -5.71 -8.92 14.40
C LEU A 58 -5.10 -8.95 12.98
N ILE A 59 -5.55 -9.91 12.19
CA ILE A 59 -5.09 -10.11 10.81
C ILE A 59 -5.80 -9.14 9.85
N ASP A 60 -7.05 -8.78 10.15
CA ASP A 60 -7.87 -7.85 9.38
C ASP A 60 -8.62 -6.91 10.33
N LEU A 61 -8.01 -5.75 10.57
CA LEU A 61 -8.54 -4.74 11.47
C LEU A 61 -9.95 -4.25 11.06
N GLU A 62 -10.24 -4.18 9.77
CA GLU A 62 -11.53 -3.68 9.28
C GLU A 62 -12.65 -4.70 9.51
N LYS A 63 -12.32 -5.99 9.41
CA LYS A 63 -13.23 -7.06 9.81
C LYS A 63 -13.45 -7.06 11.32
N ASP A 64 -12.38 -7.00 12.11
CA ASP A 64 -12.48 -7.05 13.58
C ASP A 64 -13.27 -5.86 14.15
N VAL A 65 -13.09 -4.66 13.59
CA VAL A 65 -13.88 -3.48 13.96
C VAL A 65 -15.36 -3.64 13.59
N ARG A 66 -15.67 -4.28 12.46
CA ARG A 66 -17.05 -4.57 12.06
C ARG A 66 -17.72 -5.57 13.00
N ASP A 67 -16.99 -6.60 13.41
CA ASP A 67 -17.51 -7.63 14.31
C ASP A 67 -17.79 -7.05 15.71
N VAL A 68 -16.86 -6.26 16.27
CA VAL A 68 -17.08 -5.53 17.54
C VAL A 68 -18.29 -4.58 17.46
N ARG A 69 -18.46 -3.88 16.33
CA ARG A 69 -19.61 -2.99 16.13
C ARG A 69 -20.93 -3.78 16.13
N ARG A 70 -20.95 -4.97 15.53
CA ARG A 70 -22.14 -5.84 15.50
C ARG A 70 -22.48 -6.35 16.89
N GLU A 71 -21.48 -6.85 17.63
CA GLU A 71 -21.66 -7.30 19.01
C GLU A 71 -22.21 -6.18 19.90
N LEU A 72 -21.67 -4.96 19.77
CA LEU A 72 -22.17 -3.80 20.51
C LEU A 72 -23.62 -3.47 20.17
N GLN A 73 -23.99 -3.53 18.88
CA GLN A 73 -25.37 -3.32 18.45
C GLN A 73 -26.30 -4.38 19.04
N GLU A 74 -25.93 -5.65 18.99
CA GLU A 74 -26.70 -6.75 19.58
C GLU A 74 -26.87 -6.59 21.10
N ILE A 75 -25.81 -6.19 21.82
CA ILE A 75 -25.88 -5.91 23.26
C ILE A 75 -26.84 -4.75 23.57
N ILE A 76 -26.79 -3.67 22.77
CA ILE A 76 -27.69 -2.51 22.94
C ILE A 76 -29.15 -2.90 22.64
N LEU A 77 -29.39 -3.66 21.58
CA LEU A 77 -30.71 -4.16 21.20
C LEU A 77 -31.27 -5.09 22.29
N ASN A 78 -30.46 -6.02 22.80
CA ASN A 78 -30.86 -6.97 23.86
C ASN A 78 -30.97 -6.35 25.26
N ARG A 79 -30.46 -5.12 25.46
CA ARG A 79 -30.65 -4.34 26.70
C ARG A 79 -32.04 -3.71 26.80
N THR A 80 -32.86 -3.80 25.76
CA THR A 80 -34.23 -3.26 25.74
C THR A 80 -35.23 -4.38 26.05
N VAL A 81 -35.13 -4.96 27.25
CA VAL A 81 -36.21 -5.65 28.00
C VAL A 81 -35.99 -5.39 29.49
#